data_AF-A0A7X6Y1U5-F1
#
_entry.id   AF-A0A7X6Y1U5-F1
#
_cell.length_a   1.000
_cell.length_b   1.000
_cell.length_c   1.000
_cell.angle_alpha   90.00
_cell.angle_beta   90.00
_cell.angle_gamma   90.00
#
_symmetry.space_group_name_H-M   'P 1'
#
loop_
_entity.id
_entity.type
_entity.pdbx_description
1 polymer ?
#
loop_
_entity_poly.entity_id
_entity_poly.type
_entity_poly.pdbx_seq_one_letter_code
_entity_poly.pdbx_strand_id
1 'polypeptide(L)' 'MSELDNKQLALKWLEYANSDLKAASIILLHEDAAPRIACFLAQQSAEKTLKAI' A
#
# COMPACT_ATOMS: atom_id res chain seq x y z
N MET A 1 -14.50 10.74 -16.32
CA MET A 1 -14.93 9.57 -15.53
C MET A 1 -16.07 10.00 -14.64
N SER A 2 -17.04 9.12 -14.38
CA SER A 2 -18.12 9.45 -13.45
C SER A 2 -17.59 9.51 -12.01
N GLU A 3 -18.32 10.20 -11.13
CA GLU A 3 -17.99 10.25 -9.69
C GLU A 3 -17.95 8.83 -9.06
N LEU A 4 -18.83 7.95 -9.54
CA LEU A 4 -18.85 6.54 -9.14
C LEU A 4 -17.57 5.81 -9.56
N ASP A 5 -17.10 6.03 -10.79
CA ASP A 5 -15.85 5.43 -11.29
C ASP A 5 -14.64 5.93 -10.49
N ASN A 6 -14.60 7.23 -10.17
CA ASN A 6 -13.53 7.82 -9.36
C ASN A 6 -13.52 7.22 -7.94
N LYS A 7 -14.69 7.05 -7.33
CA LYS A 7 -14.82 6.43 -6.01
C LYS A 7 -14.34 4.98 -6.01
N GLN A 8 -14.72 4.19 -7.02
CA GLN A 8 -14.26 2.81 -7.16
C GLN A 8 -12.75 2.73 -7.35
N LEU A 9 -12.18 3.64 -8.14
CA LEU A 9 -10.73 3.72 -8.34
C LEU A 9 -9.99 4.08 -7.04
N ALA A 10 -10.51 5.03 -6.27
CA ALA A 10 -9.98 5.41 -4.97
C ALA A 10 -9.97 4.23 -3.99
N LEU A 11 -11.09 3.49 -3.89
CA LEU A 11 -11.17 2.29 -3.04
C LEU A 11 -10.14 1.24 -3.45
N LYS A 12 -9.96 1.03 -4.75
CA LYS A 12 -8.96 0.09 -5.28
C LYS A 12 -7.53 0.49 -4.92
N TRP A 13 -7.21 1.79 -4.98
CA TRP A 13 -5.91 2.28 -4.51
C TRP A 13 -5.70 2.07 -3.01
N LEU A 14 -6.73 2.27 -2.19
CA LEU A 14 -6.68 1.99 -0.75
C LEU A 14 -6.49 0.49 -0.45
N GLU A 15 -7.12 -0.40 -1.20
CA GLU A 15 -6.91 -1.86 -1.08
C GLU A 15 -5.45 -2.24 -1.34
N TYR A 16 -4.85 -1.65 -2.38
CA TYR A 16 -3.43 -1.85 -2.66
C TYR A 16 -2.53 -1.28 -1.56
N ALA A 17 -2.82 -0.08 -1.07
CA ALA A 17 -2.06 0.53 0.01
C ALA A 17 -2.06 -0.34 1.27
N ASN A 18 -3.25 -0.83 1.67
CA ASN A 18 -3.39 -1.73 2.82
C ASN A 18 -2.64 -3.06 2.62
N SER A 19 -2.63 -3.57 1.40
CA SER A 19 -1.88 -4.80 1.07
C SER A 19 -0.37 -4.60 1.21
N ASP A 20 0.16 -3.48 0.75
CA ASP A 20 1.58 -3.15 0.91
C ASP A 20 1.95 -2.96 2.39
N LEU A 21 1.12 -2.26 3.16
CA LEU A 21 1.37 -2.07 4.59
C LEU A 21 1.36 -3.41 5.35
N LYS A 22 0.40 -4.29 5.03
CA LYS A 22 0.35 -5.64 5.60
C LYS A 22 1.61 -6.44 5.25
N ALA A 23 2.07 -6.37 4.01
CA ALA A 23 3.30 -7.03 3.58
C ALA A 23 4.53 -6.46 4.30
N ALA A 24 4.62 -5.13 4.45
CA ALA A 24 5.70 -4.47 5.19
C ALA A 24 5.78 -5.00 6.64
N SER A 25 4.64 -5.11 7.31
CA SER A 25 4.54 -5.66 8.67
C SER A 25 4.96 -7.12 8.75
N ILE A 26 4.58 -7.95 7.77
CA ILE A 26 5.02 -9.36 7.71
C ILE A 26 6.54 -9.43 7.55
N ILE A 27 7.10 -8.68 6.61
CA ILE A 27 8.55 -8.66 6.36
C ILE A 27 9.34 -8.22 7.59
N LEU A 28 8.83 -7.24 8.34
CA LEU A 28 9.48 -6.75 9.56
C LEU A 28 9.60 -7.81 10.66
N LEU A 29 8.72 -8.82 10.67
CA LEU A 29 8.73 -9.91 11.65
C LEU A 29 9.71 -11.04 11.29
N HIS A 30 10.35 -11.00 10.11
CA HIS A 30 11.30 -12.03 9.67
C HIS A 30 12.74 -11.53 9.80
N GLU A 31 13.52 -12.15 10.70
CA GLU A 31 14.90 -11.75 11.01
C GLU A 31 15.85 -11.80 9.80
N ASP A 32 15.64 -12.73 8.87
CA ASP A 32 16.45 -12.88 7.65
C ASP A 32 16.03 -11.92 6.52
N ALA A 33 14.92 -11.20 6.68
CA ALA A 33 14.44 -10.32 5.64
C ALA A 33 15.22 -9.01 5.63
N ALA A 34 15.62 -8.56 4.44
CA ALA A 34 16.32 -7.30 4.30
C ALA A 34 15.39 -6.12 4.70
N PRO A 35 15.74 -5.30 5.71
CA PRO A 35 14.86 -4.23 6.21
C PRO A 35 14.42 -3.22 5.15
N ARG A 36 15.26 -3.00 4.13
CA ARG A 36 14.93 -2.15 2.97
C ARG A 36 13.64 -2.55 2.25
N ILE A 37 13.26 -3.83 2.30
CA ILE A 37 12.04 -4.33 1.67
C ILE A 37 10.80 -3.88 2.46
N ALA A 38 10.84 -3.93 3.80
CA ALA A 38 9.77 -3.38 4.63
C ALA A 38 9.61 -1.87 4.40
N CYS A 39 10.73 -1.13 4.33
CA CYS A 39 10.69 0.30 4.02
C CYS A 39 10.10 0.59 2.63
N PHE A 40 10.51 -0.16 1.61
CA PHE A 40 9.96 -0.03 0.26
C PHE A 40 8.45 -0.26 0.25
N LEU A 41 7.96 -1.32 0.89
CA LEU A 41 6.52 -1.60 0.97
C LEU A 41 5.76 -0.51 1.75
N ALA A 42 6.34 0.03 2.83
CA ALA A 42 5.75 1.15 3.55
C ALA A 42 5.65 2.42 2.67
N GLN A 43 6.67 2.72 1.87
CA GLN A 43 6.64 3.81 0.88
C GLN A 43 5.55 3.58 -0.17
N GLN A 44 5.46 2.36 -0.69
CA GLN A 44 4.42 1.98 -1.65
C GLN A 44 3.01 2.15 -1.06
N SER A 45 2.80 1.78 0.20
CA SER A 45 1.54 2.03 0.90
C SER A 45 1.20 3.52 0.93
N ALA A 46 2.15 4.38 1.31
CA ALA A 46 1.91 5.82 1.39
C ALA A 46 1.58 6.42 0.02
N GLU A 47 2.33 6.06 -1.03
CA GLU A 47 2.10 6.54 -2.39
C GLU A 47 0.70 6.14 -2.89
N LYS A 48 0.28 4.90 -2.65
CA LYS A 48 -1.03 4.40 -3.10
C LYS A 48 -2.18 5.02 -2.31
N THR A 49 -2.01 5.32 -1.02
CA THR A 49 -2.99 6.09 -0.25
C THR A 49 -3.16 7.50 -0.85
N LEU A 50 -2.07 8.16 -1.25
CA LEU A 50 -2.15 9.47 -1.90
C LEU A 50 -2.85 9.41 -3.25
N LYS A 51 -2.68 8.34 -4.02
CA LYS A 51 -3.40 8.11 -5.30
C LYS A 51 -4.91 7.89 -5.14
N ALA A 52 -5.37 7.62 -3.91
CA ALA A 52 -6.78 7.42 -3.62
C ALA A 52 -7.54 8.73 -3.29
N ILE A 53 -6.83 9.86 -3.19
CA ILE A 53 -7.38 11.20 -2.94
C ILE A 53 -7.60 11.89 -4.29
#